data_AF-A0A9E5VMP9-F1
#
_entry.id   AF-A0A9E5VMP9-F1
#
_cell.length_a   1.000
_cell.length_b   1.000
_cell.length_c   1.000
_cell.angle_alpha   90.00
_cell.angle_beta   90.00
_cell.angle_gamma   90.00
#
_symmetry.space_group_name_H-M   'P 1'
#
loop_
_entity.id
_entity.type
_entity.pdbx_description
1 polymer ?
#
loop_
_entity_poly.entity_id
_entity_poly.type
_entity_poly.pdbx_seq_one_letter_code
_entity_poly.pdbx_strand_id
1 'polypeptide(L)'
;IVRYVRSMESLGGGDIKTLYRIIGQQAEMLEFVATPLTRHLGVPLSELPLKDNTLITTIVRGDDVFIPKGKDCLREGDRVILITALGGLEDLNHIYKE
;
A
#
# COMPACT_ATOMS: atom_id res chain seq x y z
N ILE A 1 -6.49 22.31 5.55
CA ILE A 1 -5.53 22.47 4.43
C ILE A 1 -4.95 21.10 4.14
N VAL A 2 -5.29 20.53 2.97
CA VAL A 2 -4.72 19.25 2.50
C VAL A 2 -3.30 19.55 1.98
N ARG A 3 -2.31 18.76 2.39
CA ARG A 3 -0.90 18.97 1.99
C ARG A 3 -0.41 17.73 1.23
N TYR A 4 -0.09 17.90 -0.04
CA TYR A 4 0.40 16.88 -0.96
C TYR A 4 1.94 16.83 -0.96
N VAL A 5 2.54 15.65 -0.74
CA VAL A 5 4.01 15.39 -0.75
C VAL A 5 4.16 13.87 -0.82
N ARG A 6 4.99 13.17 -1.62
CA ARG A 6 6.18 13.46 -2.44
C ARG A 6 6.27 12.36 -3.53
N SER A 7 6.78 12.68 -4.72
CA SER A 7 7.21 11.68 -5.73
C SER A 7 8.71 11.39 -5.52
N MET A 8 9.09 10.12 -5.38
CA MET A 8 10.49 9.69 -5.34
C MET A 8 10.66 8.54 -6.33
N GLU A 9 11.38 8.80 -7.43
CA GLU A 9 11.80 7.76 -8.36
C GLU A 9 12.94 6.97 -7.70
N SER A 10 12.61 5.83 -7.09
CA SER A 10 13.59 4.86 -6.60
C SER A 10 13.92 3.89 -7.73
N LEU A 11 15.21 3.66 -7.98
CA LEU A 11 15.72 2.72 -9.00
C LEU A 11 15.49 1.23 -8.62
N GLY A 12 14.53 0.92 -7.75
CA GLY A 12 14.37 -0.41 -7.16
C GLY A 12 12.95 -0.91 -6.90
N GLY A 13 11.89 -0.15 -7.23
CA GLY A 13 10.53 -0.69 -7.18
C GLY A 13 9.46 0.33 -6.81
N GLY A 14 8.61 0.63 -7.78
CA GLY A 14 7.30 1.24 -7.60
C GLY A 14 7.32 2.76 -7.35
N ASP A 15 6.65 3.51 -8.23
CA ASP A 15 6.31 4.90 -7.98
C ASP A 15 5.43 4.99 -6.71
N ILE A 16 5.96 5.61 -5.67
CA ILE A 16 5.20 5.91 -4.45
C ILE A 16 4.41 7.18 -4.70
N LYS A 17 3.09 7.09 -4.62
CA LYS A 17 2.22 8.26 -4.59
C LYS A 17 1.58 8.34 -3.22
N THR A 18 2.14 9.18 -2.36
CA THR A 18 1.47 9.55 -1.10
C THR A 18 0.29 10.45 -1.43
N LEU A 19 -0.92 9.94 -1.25
CA LEU A 19 -2.12 10.68 -1.61
C LEU A 19 -2.55 11.61 -0.47
N TYR A 20 -2.52 11.19 0.81
CA TYR A 20 -3.08 11.99 1.91
C TYR A 20 -2.45 11.76 3.29
N ARG A 21 -2.38 12.81 4.12
CA ARG A 21 -2.18 12.71 5.58
C ARG A 21 -3.48 13.06 6.30
N ILE A 22 -3.94 12.19 7.18
CA ILE A 22 -5.18 12.37 7.96
C ILE A 22 -4.91 13.36 9.10
N ILE A 23 -5.91 14.20 9.40
CA ILE A 23 -5.82 15.34 10.33
C ILE A 23 -5.25 14.89 11.69
N GLY A 24 -4.23 15.62 12.19
CA GLY A 24 -3.53 15.30 13.43
C GLY A 24 -2.25 14.47 13.26
N GLN A 25 -1.82 14.16 12.03
CA GLN A 25 -0.65 13.30 11.74
C GLN A 25 -0.79 11.86 12.27
N GLN A 26 -2.02 11.41 12.52
CA GLN A 26 -2.26 10.11 13.13
C GLN A 26 -2.23 8.95 12.12
N ALA A 27 -2.46 9.24 10.84
CA ALA A 27 -2.42 8.24 9.78
C ALA A 27 -2.12 8.87 8.41
N GLU A 28 -1.59 8.06 7.51
CA GLU A 28 -1.21 8.40 6.15
C GLU A 28 -1.86 7.40 5.18
N MET A 29 -2.29 7.90 4.01
CA MET A 29 -2.83 7.10 2.91
C MET A 29 -1.82 7.09 1.77
N LEU A 30 -1.39 5.90 1.39
CA LEU A 30 -0.32 5.65 0.44
C LEU A 30 -0.85 4.81 -0.71
N GLU A 31 -0.36 5.11 -1.91
CA GLU A 31 -0.55 4.29 -3.09
C GLU A 31 0.79 3.75 -3.58
N PHE A 32 0.86 2.43 -3.75
CA PHE A 32 2.02 1.71 -4.26
C PHE A 32 1.64 0.87 -5.48
N VAL A 33 2.60 0.62 -6.36
CA VAL A 33 2.47 -0.39 -7.41
C VAL A 33 3.12 -1.68 -6.94
N ALA A 34 2.38 -2.80 -6.97
CA ALA A 34 2.93 -4.11 -6.71
C ALA A 34 3.81 -4.55 -7.90
N THR A 35 5.08 -4.83 -7.63
CA THR A 35 6.08 -5.22 -8.63
C THR A 35 6.41 -6.71 -8.48
N PRO A 36 7.21 -7.31 -9.39
CA PRO A 36 7.72 -8.67 -9.20
C PRO A 36 8.50 -8.89 -7.90
N LEU A 37 9.01 -7.81 -7.29
CA LEU A 37 9.75 -7.84 -6.02
C LEU A 37 8.83 -7.67 -4.80
N THR A 38 7.54 -7.47 -4.99
CA THR A 38 6.57 -7.42 -3.89
C THR A 38 6.46 -8.78 -3.22
N ARG A 39 6.66 -8.83 -1.91
CA ARG A 39 6.50 -10.04 -1.10
C ARG A 39 5.03 -10.44 -1.02
N HIS A 40 4.80 -11.74 -0.87
CA HIS A 40 3.48 -12.34 -0.65
C HIS A 40 2.45 -12.12 -1.78
N LEU A 41 2.89 -11.95 -3.03
CA LEU A 41 1.98 -12.03 -4.18
C LEU A 41 1.24 -13.37 -4.20
N GLY A 42 -0.06 -13.32 -4.48
CA GLY A 42 -0.92 -14.51 -4.51
C GLY A 42 -1.35 -15.05 -3.14
N VAL A 43 -0.85 -14.51 -2.03
CA VAL A 43 -1.27 -14.89 -0.67
C VAL A 43 -2.54 -14.14 -0.29
N PRO A 44 -3.55 -14.81 0.32
CA PRO A 44 -4.76 -14.15 0.80
C PRO A 44 -4.45 -13.02 1.79
N LEU A 45 -5.14 -11.87 1.67
CA LEU A 45 -4.96 -10.73 2.56
C LEU A 45 -5.16 -11.10 4.04
N SER A 46 -6.01 -12.08 4.35
CA SER A 46 -6.24 -12.58 5.71
C SER A 46 -5.05 -13.33 6.32
N GLU A 47 -4.12 -13.79 5.49
CA GLU A 47 -2.93 -14.55 5.90
C GLU A 47 -1.65 -13.69 5.87
N LEU A 48 -1.76 -12.45 5.39
CA LEU A 48 -0.61 -11.56 5.32
C LEU A 48 -0.15 -11.16 6.73
N PRO A 49 1.15 -11.24 7.02
CA PRO A 49 1.70 -10.83 8.30
C PRO A 49 1.80 -9.29 8.35
N LEU A 50 0.68 -8.58 8.28
CA LEU A 50 0.68 -7.11 8.29
C LEU A 50 1.11 -6.57 9.65
N LYS A 51 1.92 -5.51 9.64
CA LYS A 51 2.19 -4.68 10.81
C LYS A 51 0.90 -4.08 11.32
N ASP A 52 0.83 -3.93 12.64
CA ASP A 52 -0.34 -3.34 13.28
C ASP A 52 -0.55 -1.91 12.76
N ASN A 53 -1.79 -1.44 12.79
CA ASN A 53 -2.19 -0.13 12.28
C ASN A 53 -1.90 0.06 10.78
N THR A 54 -1.98 -1.00 9.98
CA THR A 54 -1.91 -0.95 8.51
C THR A 54 -3.13 -1.64 7.90
N LEU A 55 -3.80 -0.97 6.97
CA LEU A 55 -5.00 -1.45 6.30
C LEU A 55 -4.88 -1.25 4.80
N ILE A 56 -4.95 -2.35 4.04
CA ILE A 56 -5.15 -2.29 2.58
C ILE A 56 -6.64 -1.99 2.35
N THR A 57 -6.94 -0.85 1.74
CA THR A 57 -8.33 -0.38 1.59
C THR A 57 -8.87 -0.63 0.19
N THR A 58 -8.03 -0.50 -0.82
CA THR A 58 -8.45 -0.61 -2.22
C THR A 58 -7.34 -1.23 -3.06
N ILE A 59 -7.74 -2.11 -3.97
CA ILE A 59 -6.88 -2.64 -5.02
C ILE A 59 -7.45 -2.14 -6.36
N VAL A 60 -6.58 -1.59 -7.20
CA VAL A 60 -6.88 -1.30 -8.61
C VAL A 60 -6.11 -2.30 -9.47
N ARG A 61 -6.84 -3.06 -10.27
CA ARG A 61 -6.31 -4.11 -11.15
C ARG A 61 -6.79 -3.88 -12.57
N GLY A 62 -5.92 -3.34 -13.42
CA GLY A 62 -6.36 -2.83 -14.72
C GLY A 62 -7.43 -1.75 -14.53
N ASP A 63 -8.63 -2.00 -15.07
CA ASP A 63 -9.78 -1.09 -14.95
C ASP A 63 -10.67 -1.39 -13.71
N ASP A 64 -10.41 -2.49 -13.00
CA ASP A 64 -11.21 -2.90 -11.84
C ASP A 64 -10.73 -2.22 -10.55
N VAL A 65 -11.61 -1.47 -9.89
CA VAL A 65 -11.36 -0.85 -8.58
C VAL A 65 -12.29 -1.49 -7.55
N PHE A 66 -11.71 -2.11 -6.50
CA PHE A 66 -12.52 -2.80 -5.49
C PHE A 66 -11.92 -2.73 -4.09
N ILE A 67 -12.79 -2.84 -3.09
CA ILE A 67 -12.41 -3.02 -1.69
C ILE A 67 -12.16 -4.52 -1.47
N PRO A 68 -10.91 -4.95 -1.24
CA PRO A 68 -10.61 -6.36 -1.12
C PRO A 68 -11.18 -6.96 0.16
N LYS A 69 -11.44 -8.26 0.11
CA LYS A 69 -11.82 -9.12 1.23
C LYS A 69 -10.63 -10.00 1.62
N GLY A 70 -10.72 -10.68 2.76
CA GLY A 70 -9.63 -11.51 3.27
C GLY A 70 -9.11 -12.57 2.30
N LYS A 71 -9.97 -13.12 1.44
CA LYS A 71 -9.61 -14.12 0.42
C LYS A 71 -8.95 -13.55 -0.84
N ASP A 72 -9.03 -12.24 -1.04
CA ASP A 72 -8.39 -11.61 -2.19
C ASP A 72 -6.87 -11.58 -1.97
N CYS A 73 -6.11 -11.48 -3.05
CA CYS A 73 -4.65 -11.48 -3.00
C CYS A 73 -4.10 -10.32 -3.83
N LEU A 74 -2.95 -9.81 -3.42
CA LEU A 74 -2.14 -8.90 -4.24
C LEU A 74 -1.59 -9.65 -5.46
N ARG A 75 -1.58 -8.99 -6.61
CA ARG A 75 -0.99 -9.47 -7.86
C ARG A 75 -0.02 -8.43 -8.41
N GLU A 76 0.94 -8.90 -9.20
CA GLU A 76 1.83 -8.00 -9.95
C GLU A 76 1.00 -7.02 -10.80
N GLY A 77 1.39 -5.75 -10.79
CA GLY A 77 0.71 -4.68 -11.51
C GLY A 77 -0.47 -4.06 -10.75
N ASP A 78 -0.89 -4.62 -9.62
CA ASP A 78 -1.92 -4.00 -8.78
C ASP A 78 -1.42 -2.63 -8.27
N ARG A 79 -2.29 -1.62 -8.31
CA ARG A 79 -2.10 -0.41 -7.49
C ARG A 79 -2.80 -0.65 -6.16
N VAL A 80 -2.00 -0.65 -5.10
CA VAL A 80 -2.42 -0.96 -3.74
C VAL A 80 -2.53 0.35 -2.98
N ILE A 81 -3.74 0.68 -2.57
CA ILE A 81 -4.01 1.84 -1.74
C ILE A 81 -4.20 1.35 -0.30
N LEU A 82 -3.46 1.96 0.62
CA LEU A 82 -3.44 1.59 2.02
C LEU A 82 -3.49 2.80 2.93
N ILE A 83 -3.94 2.58 4.17
CA ILE A 83 -3.92 3.55 5.25
C ILE A 83 -3.04 2.98 6.37
N THR A 84 -2.13 3.78 6.91
CA THR A 84 -1.24 3.35 7.99
C THR A 84 -0.92 4.47 8.98
N ALA A 85 -0.71 4.10 10.25
CA ALA A 85 -0.20 5.00 11.30
C ALA A 85 1.31 4.86 11.54
N LEU A 86 2.01 4.01 10.78
CA LEU A 86 3.44 3.73 10.98
C LEU A 86 4.34 4.93 10.63
N GLY A 87 3.92 5.74 9.65
CA GLY A 87 4.69 6.87 9.12
C GLY A 87 5.91 6.45 8.31
N GLY A 88 6.25 7.23 7.27
CA GLY A 88 7.53 7.08 6.56
C GLY A 88 7.70 5.76 5.78
N LEU A 89 6.60 5.15 5.33
CA LEU A 89 6.68 3.98 4.46
C LEU A 89 7.12 4.40 3.05
N GLU A 90 8.29 3.92 2.65
CA GLU A 90 8.85 4.15 1.32
C GLU A 90 8.73 2.94 0.38
N ASP A 91 8.30 1.78 0.87
CA ASP A 91 8.16 0.58 0.04
C ASP A 91 6.96 -0.24 0.52
N LEU A 92 6.23 -0.85 -0.42
CA LEU A 92 5.07 -1.67 -0.09
C LEU A 92 5.44 -2.84 0.83
N ASN A 93 6.64 -3.40 0.70
CA ASN A 93 7.11 -4.50 1.53
C ASN A 93 7.32 -4.12 2.99
N HIS A 94 7.41 -2.82 3.33
CA HIS A 94 7.56 -2.36 4.70
C HIS A 94 6.29 -2.57 5.54
N ILE A 95 5.15 -2.91 4.92
CA ILE A 95 3.90 -3.20 5.62
C ILE A 95 3.91 -4.55 6.36
N TYR A 96 4.85 -5.45 6.04
CA TYR A 96 4.91 -6.78 6.65
C TYR A 96 5.74 -6.78 7.93
N LYS A 97 5.35 -7.60 8.90
CA LYS A 97 6.13 -7.99 10.08
C LYS A 97 7.38 -8.76 9.60
N GLU A 98 8.48 -8.61 10.32
CA GLU A 98 9.72 -9.37 10.07
C GLU A 98 9.51 -10.88 10.33
#